data_AF-A0A2V4VNH8-F1
#
_entry.id   AF-A0A2V4VNH8-F1
#
_cell.length_a   1.000
_cell.length_b   1.000
_cell.length_c   1.000
_cell.angle_alpha   90.00
_cell.angle_beta   90.00
_cell.angle_gamma   90.00
#
_symmetry.space_group_name_H-M   'P 1'
#
loop_
_entity.id
_entity.type
_entity.pdbx_description
1 polymer ?
#
loop_
_entity_poly.entity_id
_entity_poly.type
_entity_poly.pdbx_seq_one_letter_code
_entity_poly.pdbx_strand_id
1 'polypeptide(L)'
;MSATTAMGFDALFEIGDIDMFLNKAQEKCRHKLRGKTFAGMEKEDVTQEILIKLVHSLEKYDADKAKMSTFVDHLIDNKIKDMYRKCTSEKNLSVVNAAQIITTDHGGDEGDGGDMALVLGHTGFAYENFEFLTDIMENMGMNEREKEIFKLRTSGYEFVEIAALMGVSKARISQIWKGIRIKYEAL
;
A
#
# COMPACT_ATOMS: atom_id res chain seq x y z
N MET A 1 -15.17 -25.65 -10.49
CA MET A 1 -14.06 -25.52 -9.51
C MET A 1 -13.07 -26.62 -9.82
N SER A 2 -11.85 -26.28 -10.28
CA SER A 2 -10.82 -27.27 -10.62
C SER A 2 -10.16 -27.80 -9.36
N ALA A 3 -9.80 -29.08 -9.32
CA ALA A 3 -9.25 -29.79 -8.15
C ALA A 3 -7.93 -29.21 -7.60
N THR A 4 -7.31 -28.27 -8.34
CA THR A 4 -6.01 -27.67 -8.07
C THR A 4 -5.99 -26.60 -6.97
N THR A 5 -7.13 -26.13 -6.48
CA THR A 5 -7.21 -25.12 -5.38
C THR A 5 -6.92 -25.70 -3.99
N ALA A 6 -6.88 -27.03 -3.84
CA ALA A 6 -6.83 -27.71 -2.54
C ALA A 6 -5.43 -27.76 -1.89
N MET A 7 -4.35 -27.75 -2.68
CA MET A 7 -2.99 -27.96 -2.13
C MET A 7 -2.44 -26.70 -1.46
N GLY A 8 -1.88 -26.86 -0.26
CA GLY A 8 -1.22 -25.77 0.49
C GLY A 8 0.12 -25.35 -0.12
N PHE A 9 0.65 -24.19 0.29
CA PHE A 9 1.96 -23.71 -0.19
C PHE A 9 3.09 -24.70 0.09
N ASP A 10 3.07 -25.35 1.25
CA ASP A 10 4.08 -26.33 1.65
C ASP A 10 4.12 -27.51 0.65
N ALA A 11 2.96 -28.09 0.32
CA ALA A 11 2.87 -29.20 -0.63
C ALA A 11 3.26 -28.80 -2.07
N LEU A 12 2.86 -27.61 -2.51
CA LEU A 12 3.22 -27.10 -3.85
C LEU A 12 4.73 -26.85 -3.98
N PHE A 13 5.35 -26.36 -2.90
CA PHE A 13 6.79 -26.15 -2.87
C PHE A 13 7.58 -27.46 -2.88
N GLU A 14 7.15 -28.46 -2.11
CA GLU A 14 7.79 -29.79 -2.07
C GLU A 14 7.77 -30.50 -3.43
N ILE A 15 6.69 -30.35 -4.19
CA ILE A 15 6.54 -30.96 -5.53
C ILE A 15 7.32 -30.17 -6.60
N GLY A 16 7.75 -28.94 -6.28
CA GLY A 16 8.53 -28.09 -7.20
C GLY A 16 7.70 -27.46 -8.32
N ASP A 17 6.37 -27.48 -8.22
CA ASP A 17 5.48 -26.85 -9.20
C ASP A 17 5.38 -25.34 -8.92
N ILE A 18 6.35 -24.61 -9.46
CA ILE A 18 6.47 -23.15 -9.29
C ILE A 18 5.28 -22.40 -9.91
N ASP A 19 4.76 -22.87 -11.05
CA ASP A 19 3.65 -22.20 -11.72
C ASP A 19 2.38 -22.28 -10.87
N MET A 20 2.04 -23.45 -10.34
CA MET A 20 0.91 -23.60 -9.42
C MET A 20 1.14 -22.84 -8.10
N PHE A 21 2.36 -22.85 -7.59
CA PHE A 21 2.73 -22.11 -6.38
C PHE A 21 2.50 -20.59 -6.55
N LEU A 22 2.96 -20.02 -7.67
CA LEU A 22 2.80 -18.59 -7.96
C LEU A 22 1.34 -18.22 -8.24
N ASN A 23 0.57 -19.07 -8.92
CA ASN A 23 -0.87 -18.87 -9.10
C ASN A 23 -1.60 -18.81 -7.74
N LYS A 24 -1.25 -19.70 -6.80
CA LYS A 24 -1.81 -19.67 -5.44
C LYS A 24 -1.39 -18.42 -4.68
N ALA A 25 -0.13 -18.00 -4.81
CA ALA A 25 0.36 -16.75 -4.21
C ALA A 25 -0.39 -15.54 -4.77
N GLN A 26 -0.67 -15.52 -6.08
CA GLN A 26 -1.43 -14.47 -6.75
C GLN A 26 -2.87 -14.39 -6.20
N GLU A 27 -3.57 -15.53 -6.08
CA GLU A 27 -4.91 -15.58 -5.49
C GLU A 27 -4.92 -15.04 -4.05
N LYS A 28 -3.92 -15.42 -3.25
CA LYS A 28 -3.74 -14.93 -1.89
C LYS A 28 -3.49 -13.42 -1.84
N CYS A 29 -2.70 -12.89 -2.77
CA CYS A 29 -2.52 -11.44 -2.92
C CYS A 29 -3.85 -10.77 -3.24
N ARG A 30 -4.61 -11.23 -4.25
CA ARG A 30 -5.92 -10.65 -4.58
C ARG A 30 -6.87 -10.62 -3.38
N HIS A 31 -6.88 -11.68 -2.57
CA HIS A 31 -7.68 -11.72 -1.35
C HIS A 31 -7.21 -10.67 -0.31
N LYS A 32 -5.90 -10.60 -0.03
CA LYS A 32 -5.33 -9.61 0.92
C LYS A 32 -5.45 -8.17 0.42
N LEU A 33 -5.47 -7.95 -0.88
CA LEU A 33 -5.63 -6.63 -1.52
C LEU A 33 -7.09 -6.21 -1.70
N ARG A 34 -8.05 -7.07 -1.37
CA ARG A 34 -9.47 -6.73 -1.42
C ARG A 34 -9.77 -5.57 -0.46
N GLY A 35 -10.47 -4.54 -0.96
CA GLY A 35 -10.77 -3.32 -0.21
C GLY A 35 -9.58 -2.40 0.07
N LYS A 36 -8.39 -2.68 -0.46
CA LYS A 36 -7.21 -1.82 -0.38
C LYS A 36 -7.14 -0.89 -1.58
N THR A 37 -6.63 0.33 -1.38
CA THR A 37 -6.36 1.31 -2.44
C THR A 37 -4.90 1.76 -2.35
N PHE A 38 -4.26 1.98 -3.50
CA PHE A 38 -2.88 2.44 -3.61
C PHE A 38 -2.86 3.67 -4.51
N ALA A 39 -2.35 4.79 -4.01
CA ALA A 39 -2.35 6.05 -4.76
C ALA A 39 -1.45 5.92 -6.01
N GLY A 40 -2.05 6.03 -7.18
CA GLY A 40 -1.36 5.95 -8.47
C GLY A 40 -0.80 4.57 -8.82
N MET A 41 -1.30 3.48 -8.21
CA MET A 41 -0.90 2.10 -8.56
C MET A 41 -2.10 1.17 -8.63
N GLU A 42 -2.10 0.28 -9.61
CA GLU A 42 -3.10 -0.78 -9.71
C GLU A 42 -2.79 -1.94 -8.76
N LYS A 43 -3.81 -2.70 -8.36
CA LYS A 43 -3.61 -3.88 -7.49
C LYS A 43 -2.81 -4.97 -8.21
N GLU A 44 -2.93 -5.00 -9.52
CA GLU A 44 -2.24 -5.88 -10.44
C GLU A 44 -0.73 -5.58 -10.41
N ASP A 45 -0.34 -4.31 -10.46
CA ASP A 45 1.06 -3.88 -10.30
C ASP A 45 1.61 -4.28 -8.93
N VAL A 46 0.84 -4.02 -7.87
CA VAL A 46 1.19 -4.41 -6.50
C VAL A 46 1.36 -5.92 -6.39
N THR A 47 0.47 -6.69 -7.02
CA THR A 47 0.53 -8.16 -7.03
C THR A 47 1.78 -8.64 -7.76
N GLN A 48 2.11 -8.07 -8.92
CA GLN A 48 3.32 -8.42 -9.67
C GLN A 48 4.58 -8.13 -8.85
N GLU A 49 4.67 -6.96 -8.23
CA GLU A 49 5.77 -6.58 -7.33
C GLU A 49 5.95 -7.57 -6.15
N ILE A 50 4.85 -8.08 -5.61
CA ILE A 50 4.89 -9.12 -4.56
C ILE A 50 5.40 -10.45 -5.11
N LEU A 51 4.90 -10.89 -6.27
CA LEU A 51 5.31 -12.15 -6.89
C LEU A 51 6.79 -12.13 -7.31
N ILE A 52 7.27 -11.02 -7.86
CA ILE A 52 8.69 -10.83 -8.20
C ILE A 52 9.54 -10.96 -6.93
N LYS A 53 9.17 -10.31 -5.83
CA LYS A 53 9.90 -10.45 -4.55
C LYS A 53 9.85 -11.88 -4.01
N LEU A 54 8.72 -12.56 -4.18
CA LEU A 54 8.54 -13.94 -3.73
C LEU A 54 9.51 -14.88 -4.45
N VAL A 55 9.55 -14.86 -5.79
CA VAL A 55 10.46 -15.70 -6.60
C VAL A 55 11.92 -15.52 -6.15
N HIS A 56 12.39 -14.28 -6.04
CA HIS A 56 13.76 -13.99 -5.59
C HIS A 56 14.06 -14.40 -4.15
N SER A 57 13.02 -14.55 -3.32
CA SER A 57 13.18 -14.92 -1.90
C SER A 57 13.06 -16.42 -1.67
N LEU A 58 12.49 -17.19 -2.62
CA LEU A 58 12.39 -18.65 -2.52
C LEU A 58 13.76 -19.32 -2.42
N GLU A 59 14.77 -18.81 -3.12
CA GLU A 59 16.15 -19.30 -3.02
C GLU A 59 16.77 -19.14 -1.62
N LYS A 60 16.21 -18.24 -0.82
CA LYS A 60 16.66 -17.94 0.55
C LYS A 60 15.77 -18.57 1.61
N TYR A 61 14.79 -19.37 1.20
CA TYR A 61 13.89 -20.05 2.12
C TYR A 61 14.65 -21.06 2.98
N ASP A 62 14.27 -21.11 4.26
CA ASP A 62 14.88 -21.98 5.26
C ASP A 62 13.76 -22.64 6.07
N ALA A 63 13.60 -23.96 5.85
CA ALA A 63 12.54 -24.76 6.46
C ALA A 63 12.68 -24.91 7.97
N ASP A 64 13.89 -24.76 8.52
CA ASP A 64 14.13 -24.84 9.96
C ASP A 64 13.61 -23.60 10.69
N LYS A 65 13.47 -22.47 9.99
CA LYS A 65 12.98 -21.21 10.56
C LYS A 65 11.46 -21.08 10.52
N ALA A 66 10.81 -21.53 9.44
CA ALA A 66 9.36 -21.40 9.28
C ALA A 66 8.81 -22.34 8.19
N LYS A 67 7.52 -22.66 8.31
CA LYS A 67 6.75 -23.28 7.22
C LYS A 67 6.68 -22.37 6.00
N MET A 68 6.56 -22.94 4.81
CA MET A 68 6.50 -22.19 3.56
C MET A 68 5.28 -21.27 3.53
N SER A 69 4.14 -21.76 3.99
CA SER A 69 2.92 -20.94 4.13
C SER A 69 3.13 -19.69 4.98
N THR A 70 3.83 -19.81 6.11
CA THR A 70 4.19 -18.70 7.01
C THR A 70 5.18 -17.73 6.36
N PHE A 71 6.19 -18.26 5.68
CA PHE A 71 7.16 -17.45 4.94
C PHE A 71 6.47 -16.59 3.86
N VAL A 72 5.61 -17.20 3.04
CA VAL A 72 4.82 -16.50 2.01
C VAL A 72 3.93 -15.44 2.63
N ASP A 73 3.21 -15.74 3.73
CA ASP A 73 2.37 -14.77 4.41
C ASP A 73 3.14 -13.53 4.86
N HIS A 74 4.26 -13.73 5.55
CA HIS A 74 5.09 -12.62 6.02
C HIS A 74 5.67 -11.81 4.88
N LEU A 75 6.12 -12.45 3.80
CA LEU A 75 6.65 -11.77 2.63
C LEU A 75 5.59 -10.89 1.97
N ILE A 76 4.39 -11.44 1.74
CA ILE A 76 3.26 -10.70 1.16
C ILE A 76 2.89 -9.52 2.05
N ASP A 77 2.69 -9.74 3.35
CA ASP A 77 2.27 -8.68 4.27
C ASP A 77 3.31 -7.56 4.38
N ASN A 78 4.60 -7.91 4.45
CA ASN A 78 5.67 -6.92 4.49
C ASN A 78 5.75 -6.13 3.17
N LYS A 79 5.64 -6.81 2.03
CA LYS A 79 5.68 -6.11 0.73
C LYS A 79 4.46 -5.23 0.53
N ILE A 80 3.27 -5.61 0.98
CA ILE A 80 2.09 -4.73 0.97
C ILE A 80 2.36 -3.45 1.78
N LYS A 81 2.98 -3.56 2.97
CA LYS A 81 3.38 -2.39 3.76
C LYS A 81 4.39 -1.52 3.01
N ASP A 82 5.40 -2.13 2.38
CA ASP A 82 6.38 -1.42 1.55
C ASP A 82 5.68 -0.64 0.42
N MET A 83 4.67 -1.25 -0.24
CA MET A 83 3.92 -0.61 -1.31
C MET A 83 3.07 0.56 -0.82
N TYR A 84 2.46 0.45 0.37
CA TYR A 84 1.78 1.59 1.00
C TYR A 84 2.73 2.74 1.28
N ARG A 85 3.92 2.47 1.84
CA ARG A 85 4.93 3.51 2.10
C ARG A 85 5.39 4.17 0.81
N LYS A 86 5.55 3.39 -0.28
CA LYS A 86 5.91 3.91 -1.60
C LYS A 86 4.82 4.83 -2.16
N CYS A 87 3.56 4.40 -2.15
CA CYS A 87 2.47 5.17 -2.76
C CYS A 87 2.09 6.43 -1.97
N THR A 88 2.29 6.40 -0.65
CA THR A 88 1.99 7.55 0.24
C THR A 88 3.19 8.48 0.44
N SER A 89 4.33 8.19 -0.19
CA SER A 89 5.50 9.06 -0.15
C SER A 89 5.19 10.41 -0.82
N GLU A 90 5.78 11.48 -0.29
CA GLU A 90 5.60 12.85 -0.82
C GLU A 90 5.92 12.93 -2.32
N LYS A 91 7.00 12.26 -2.76
CA LYS A 91 7.39 12.18 -4.17
C LYS A 91 6.33 11.49 -5.03
N ASN A 92 5.69 10.44 -4.54
CA ASN A 92 4.64 9.77 -5.32
C ASN A 92 3.39 10.63 -5.37
N LEU A 93 2.99 11.20 -4.23
CA LEU A 93 1.81 12.05 -4.15
C LEU A 93 1.95 13.33 -4.98
N SER A 94 3.14 13.91 -5.09
CA SER A 94 3.37 15.08 -5.96
C SER A 94 3.17 14.76 -7.44
N VAL A 95 3.52 13.55 -7.88
CA VAL A 95 3.31 13.09 -9.26
C VAL A 95 1.86 12.69 -9.51
N VAL A 96 1.26 11.92 -8.60
CA VAL A 96 -0.13 11.44 -8.73
C VAL A 96 -1.13 12.59 -8.68
N ASN A 97 -0.85 13.63 -7.92
CA ASN A 97 -1.69 14.81 -7.81
C ASN A 97 -1.31 15.92 -8.82
N ALA A 98 -0.32 15.70 -9.68
CA ALA A 98 0.04 16.67 -10.71
C ALA A 98 -1.07 16.76 -11.76
N ALA A 99 -1.43 17.98 -12.14
CA ALA A 99 -2.37 18.22 -13.23
C ALA A 99 -1.69 17.95 -14.56
N GLN A 100 -2.35 17.21 -15.46
CA GLN A 100 -1.95 17.20 -16.86
C GLN A 100 -2.34 18.53 -17.49
N ILE A 101 -1.35 19.33 -17.87
CA ILE A 101 -1.58 20.48 -18.74
C ILE A 101 -1.71 19.93 -20.16
N ILE A 102 -2.95 19.74 -20.62
CA ILE A 102 -3.20 19.56 -22.05
C ILE A 102 -3.08 20.95 -22.67
N THR A 103 -1.94 21.24 -23.27
CA THR A 103 -1.83 22.38 -24.18
C THR A 103 -2.67 22.07 -25.41
N THR A 104 -3.92 22.56 -25.45
CA THR A 104 -4.63 22.73 -26.72
C THR A 104 -3.89 23.80 -27.49
N ASP A 105 -2.90 23.38 -28.28
CA ASP A 105 -2.28 24.21 -29.32
C ASP A 105 -3.38 24.63 -30.30
N HIS A 106 -3.88 25.84 -30.08
CA HIS A 106 -4.59 26.61 -31.08
C HIS A 106 -3.69 27.76 -31.51
N GLY A 107 -2.64 27.40 -32.23
CA GLY A 107 -1.97 28.29 -33.16
C GLY A 107 -0.55 28.65 -32.75
N GLY A 108 0.38 27.75 -33.06
CA GLY A 108 1.61 28.05 -33.78
C GLY A 108 2.59 29.00 -33.10
N ASP A 109 3.64 28.42 -32.51
CA ASP A 109 5.03 28.80 -32.79
C ASP A 109 5.94 27.71 -32.20
N GLU A 110 6.98 27.30 -32.94
CA GLU A 110 7.98 26.33 -32.48
C GLU A 110 8.89 26.99 -31.43
N GLY A 111 8.45 26.98 -30.17
CA GLY A 111 9.23 27.45 -29.03
C GLY A 111 9.42 26.34 -28.01
N ASP A 112 10.66 25.88 -27.88
CA ASP A 112 11.20 24.97 -26.86
C ASP A 112 10.72 25.37 -25.45
N GLY A 113 9.59 24.80 -25.03
CA GLY A 113 8.89 25.14 -23.80
C GLY A 113 9.03 23.99 -22.81
N GLY A 114 9.98 24.12 -21.89
CA GLY A 114 10.13 23.19 -20.77
C GLY A 114 8.82 23.03 -20.00
N ASP A 115 8.40 21.78 -19.81
CA ASP A 115 7.21 21.34 -19.07
C ASP A 115 7.13 22.07 -17.70
N MET A 116 6.36 23.14 -17.65
CA MET A 116 6.04 23.87 -16.42
C MET A 116 4.85 23.16 -15.78
N ALA A 117 5.13 22.25 -14.84
CA ALA A 117 4.09 21.59 -14.05
C ALA A 117 3.40 22.62 -13.12
N LEU A 118 2.17 23.02 -13.48
CA LEU A 118 1.29 23.82 -12.63
C LEU A 118 0.25 22.91 -11.96
N VAL A 119 0.09 23.03 -10.64
CA VAL A 119 -0.87 22.24 -9.86
C VAL A 119 -2.27 22.83 -10.04
N LEU A 120 -3.14 22.14 -10.77
CA LEU A 120 -4.59 22.37 -10.83
C LEU A 120 -5.34 21.04 -10.72
N GLY A 121 -6.05 20.86 -9.60
CA GLY A 121 -6.68 19.61 -9.18
C GLY A 121 -7.37 18.84 -10.30
N HIS A 122 -6.94 17.60 -10.50
CA HIS A 122 -7.58 16.65 -11.41
C HIS A 122 -8.33 15.59 -10.61
N THR A 123 -9.59 15.37 -10.97
CA THR A 123 -10.50 14.38 -10.38
C THR A 123 -10.14 12.98 -10.88
N GLY A 124 -9.10 12.38 -10.30
CA GLY A 124 -8.83 10.94 -10.41
C GLY A 124 -9.29 10.20 -9.15
N PHE A 125 -9.64 8.91 -9.25
CA PHE A 125 -10.03 8.06 -8.11
C PHE A 125 -9.01 8.04 -6.94
N ALA A 126 -7.74 8.38 -7.18
CA ALA A 126 -6.74 8.57 -6.12
C ALA A 126 -6.97 9.84 -5.29
N TYR A 127 -7.52 10.90 -5.92
CA TYR A 127 -7.92 12.15 -5.29
C TYR A 127 -9.15 11.95 -4.39
N GLU A 128 -10.16 11.22 -4.87
CA GLU A 128 -11.35 10.88 -4.06
C GLU A 128 -10.99 10.13 -2.77
N ASN A 129 -9.99 9.24 -2.80
CA ASN A 129 -9.55 8.53 -1.60
C ASN A 129 -8.76 9.42 -0.63
N PHE A 130 -7.99 10.40 -1.14
CA PHE A 130 -7.25 11.35 -0.32
C PHE A 130 -8.17 12.40 0.30
N GLU A 131 -9.13 12.91 -0.46
CA GLU A 131 -10.21 13.76 0.05
C GLU A 131 -11.05 13.00 1.07
N PHE A 132 -11.47 11.76 0.80
CA PHE A 132 -12.24 10.96 1.74
C PHE A 132 -11.51 10.71 3.08
N LEU A 133 -10.21 10.39 3.04
CA LEU A 133 -9.40 10.25 4.25
C LEU A 133 -9.24 11.57 5.00
N THR A 134 -9.08 12.68 4.26
CA THR A 134 -8.93 14.02 4.83
C THR A 134 -10.25 14.48 5.47
N ASP A 135 -11.37 14.29 4.78
CA ASP A 135 -12.73 14.52 5.28
C ASP A 135 -13.02 13.66 6.52
N ILE A 136 -12.63 12.38 6.54
CA ILE A 136 -12.76 11.55 7.75
C ILE A 136 -11.95 12.18 8.89
N MET A 137 -10.70 12.57 8.65
CA MET A 137 -9.84 13.14 9.68
C MET A 137 -10.38 14.47 10.22
N GLU A 138 -10.96 15.31 9.37
CA GLU A 138 -11.54 16.60 9.73
C GLU A 138 -12.88 16.43 10.47
N ASN A 139 -13.74 15.52 10.03
CA ASN A 139 -15.05 15.27 10.65
C ASN A 139 -14.97 14.45 11.96
N MET A 140 -13.87 13.71 12.18
CA MET A 140 -13.66 12.94 13.42
C MET A 140 -13.24 13.78 14.63
N GLY A 141 -12.97 15.09 14.47
CA GLY A 141 -12.46 15.93 15.55
C GLY A 141 -11.11 15.44 16.11
N MET A 142 -10.23 14.95 15.23
CA MET A 142 -8.88 14.54 15.60
C MET A 142 -8.00 15.78 15.87
N ASN A 143 -7.16 15.73 16.90
CA ASN A 143 -6.09 16.71 17.07
C ASN A 143 -4.91 16.43 16.12
N GLU A 144 -3.99 17.38 15.95
CA GLU A 144 -2.86 17.24 15.01
C GLU A 144 -2.01 15.99 15.24
N ARG A 145 -1.83 15.58 16.50
CA ARG A 145 -1.06 14.39 16.84
C ARG A 145 -1.79 13.10 16.47
N GLU A 146 -3.11 13.08 16.67
CA GLU A 146 -3.97 11.97 16.25
C GLU A 146 -4.00 11.88 14.72
N LYS A 147 -4.11 13.02 14.02
CA LYS A 147 -4.06 13.09 12.56
C LYS A 147 -2.75 12.53 12.02
N GLU A 148 -1.62 12.91 12.61
CA GLU A 148 -0.30 12.42 12.20
C GLU A 148 -0.16 10.90 12.43
N ILE A 149 -0.57 10.40 13.60
CA ILE A 149 -0.56 8.96 13.88
C ILE A 149 -1.49 8.20 12.92
N PHE A 150 -2.66 8.77 12.62
CA PHE A 150 -3.62 8.21 11.69
C PHE A 150 -3.02 8.09 10.29
N LYS A 151 -2.44 9.18 9.77
CA LYS A 151 -1.74 9.21 8.49
C LYS A 151 -0.61 8.17 8.41
N LEU A 152 0.23 8.08 9.46
CA LEU A 152 1.33 7.10 9.49
C LEU A 152 0.80 5.66 9.51
N ARG A 153 -0.27 5.38 10.26
CA ARG A 153 -0.87 4.04 10.32
C ARG A 153 -1.52 3.63 9.01
N THR A 154 -2.26 4.53 8.36
CA THR A 154 -2.87 4.27 7.06
C THR A 154 -1.82 4.12 5.95
N SER A 155 -0.66 4.76 6.13
CA SER A 155 0.53 4.62 5.25
C SER A 155 1.35 3.35 5.50
N GLY A 156 0.95 2.48 6.43
CA GLY A 156 1.59 1.17 6.64
C GLY A 156 2.75 1.14 7.65
N TYR A 157 2.91 2.16 8.49
CA TYR A 157 3.86 2.14 9.61
C TYR A 157 3.27 1.38 10.81
N GLU A 158 4.10 0.62 11.52
CA GLU A 158 3.77 -0.08 12.77
C GLU A 158 3.92 0.84 13.99
N PHE A 159 3.26 0.52 15.11
CA PHE A 159 3.33 1.36 16.33
C PHE A 159 4.75 1.57 16.85
N VAL A 160 5.65 0.61 16.66
CA VAL A 160 7.05 0.73 17.08
C VAL A 160 7.79 1.74 16.20
N GLU A 161 7.53 1.73 14.89
CA GLU A 161 8.14 2.66 13.94
C GLU A 161 7.61 4.08 14.17
N ILE A 162 6.31 4.23 14.38
CA ILE A 162 5.68 5.52 14.70
C ILE A 162 6.21 6.09 16.02
N ALA A 163 6.35 5.24 17.03
CA ALA A 163 6.93 5.62 18.32
C ALA A 163 8.34 6.20 18.16
N ALA A 164 9.17 5.55 17.34
CA ALA A 164 10.52 6.04 17.01
C ALA A 164 10.49 7.38 16.26
N LEU A 165 9.62 7.51 15.24
CA LEU A 165 9.47 8.75 14.46
C LEU A 165 9.00 9.94 15.30
N MET A 166 8.09 9.70 16.25
CA MET A 166 7.46 10.76 17.05
C MET A 166 8.16 11.01 18.41
N GLY A 167 9.22 10.27 18.71
CA GLY A 167 9.97 10.41 19.97
C GLY A 167 9.15 10.04 21.22
N VAL A 168 8.25 9.06 21.14
CA VAL A 168 7.39 8.63 22.26
C VAL A 168 7.40 7.10 22.41
N SER A 169 6.82 6.58 23.49
CA SER A 169 6.75 5.12 23.69
C SER A 169 5.70 4.44 22.80
N LYS A 170 5.94 3.17 22.43
CA LYS A 170 4.95 2.30 21.74
C LYS A 170 3.61 2.27 22.48
N ALA A 171 3.65 2.23 23.81
CA ALA A 171 2.45 2.22 24.66
C ALA A 171 1.64 3.52 24.49
N ARG A 172 2.32 4.67 24.39
CA ARG A 172 1.66 5.97 24.14
C ARG A 172 0.98 6.00 22.77
N ILE A 173 1.64 5.51 21.72
CA ILE A 173 1.04 5.41 20.39
C ILE A 173 -0.21 4.50 20.41
N SER A 174 -0.12 3.33 21.06
CA SER A 174 -1.24 2.41 21.21
C SER A 174 -2.44 3.04 21.94
N GLN A 175 -2.18 3.81 23.00
CA GLN A 175 -3.22 4.54 23.73
C GLN A 175 -3.92 5.58 22.83
N ILE A 176 -3.15 6.37 22.08
CA ILE A 176 -3.70 7.37 21.16
C ILE A 176 -4.53 6.69 20.05
N TRP A 177 -4.04 5.57 19.51
CA TRP A 177 -4.77 4.80 18.50
C TRP A 177 -6.12 4.28 19.00
N LYS A 178 -6.22 3.86 20.27
CA LYS A 178 -7.51 3.49 20.88
C LYS A 178 -8.45 4.69 20.93
N GLY A 179 -7.95 5.88 21.28
CA GLY A 179 -8.73 7.12 21.26
C GLY A 179 -9.27 7.45 19.86
N ILE A 180 -8.43 7.34 18.84
CA ILE A 180 -8.83 7.51 17.43
C ILE A 180 -9.94 6.53 17.04
N ARG A 181 -9.82 5.25 17.43
CA ARG A 181 -10.86 4.25 17.15
C ARG A 181 -12.21 4.62 17.78
N ILE A 182 -12.22 5.07 19.04
CA ILE A 182 -13.45 5.48 19.72
C ILE A 182 -14.12 6.63 18.95
N LYS A 183 -13.34 7.61 18.47
CA LYS A 183 -13.86 8.71 17.65
C LYS A 183 -14.45 8.22 16.33
N TYR A 184 -13.83 7.21 15.72
CA TYR A 184 -14.34 6.60 14.48
C TYR A 184 -15.64 5.82 14.71
N GLU A 185 -15.77 5.11 15.83
CA GLU A 185 -16.99 4.37 16.21
C GLU A 185 -18.15 5.29 16.63
N ALA A 186 -17.89 6.56 16.91
CA ALA A 186 -18.89 7.55 17.31
C ALA A 186 -19.47 8.37 16.13
N LEU A 187 -18.95 8.16 14.91
CA LEU A 187 -19.51 8.66 13.66
C LEU A 187 -20.70 7.80 13.21
#